data_AF-A0A1V0UNF3-F1
#
_entry.id   AF-A0A1V0UNF3-F1
#
_cell.length_a   1.000
_cell.length_b   1.000
_cell.length_c   1.000
_cell.angle_alpha   90.00
_cell.angle_beta   90.00
_cell.angle_gamma   90.00
#
_symmetry.space_group_name_H-M   'P 1'
#
loop_
_entity.id
_entity.type
_entity.pdbx_description
1 polymer ?
#
loop_
_entity_poly.entity_id
_entity_poly.type
_entity_poly.pdbx_seq_one_letter_code
_entity_poly.pdbx_strand_id
1 'polypeptide(L)' 'MQEVRRQGIEVIGVFLASGEVHETQRNTLTNIYGRQSVVVPHVEQLADYLTPLIRRLLLKAIH' A
#
# COMPACT_ATOMS: atom_id res chain seq x y z
N MET A 1 -9.89 -9.61 2.72
CA MET A 1 -9.28 -8.43 3.41
C MET A 1 -10.12 -7.91 4.58
N GLN A 2 -11.44 -7.73 4.41
CA GLN A 2 -12.33 -7.26 5.49
C GLN A 2 -12.22 -8.11 6.77
N GLU A 3 -12.23 -9.45 6.65
CA GLU A 3 -12.13 -10.36 7.81
C GLU A 3 -10.83 -10.21 8.60
N VAL A 4 -9.70 -10.12 7.92
CA VAL A 4 -8.36 -9.91 8.53
C VAL A 4 -8.30 -8.56 9.23
N ARG A 5 -8.89 -7.51 8.63
CA ARG A 5 -8.99 -6.19 9.25
C ARG A 5 -9.86 -6.21 10.52
N ARG A 6 -10.92 -7.03 10.55
CA ARG A 6 -11.77 -7.21 11.76
C ARG A 6 -11.02 -7.86 12.92
N GLN A 7 -9.94 -8.57 12.64
CA GLN A 7 -9.05 -9.16 13.65
C GLN A 7 -7.97 -8.18 14.13
N GLY A 8 -8.04 -6.90 13.75
CA GLY A 8 -7.05 -5.89 14.14
C GLY A 8 -5.75 -5.93 13.32
N ILE A 9 -5.68 -6.78 12.29
CA ILE A 9 -4.50 -6.93 11.45
C ILE A 9 -4.50 -5.85 10.37
N GLU A 10 -3.49 -4.97 10.39
CA GLU A 10 -3.33 -3.91 9.39
C GLU A 10 -2.82 -4.50 8.07
N VAL A 11 -3.68 -4.55 7.05
CA VAL A 11 -3.33 -5.03 5.71
C VAL A 11 -3.05 -3.85 4.79
N ILE A 12 -1.89 -3.86 4.12
CA ILE A 12 -1.51 -2.87 3.11
C ILE A 12 -1.34 -3.60 1.78
N GLY A 13 -2.11 -3.21 0.77
CA GLY A 13 -1.97 -3.74 -0.58
C GLY A 13 -0.86 -3.02 -1.34
N VAL A 14 0.08 -3.75 -1.91
CA VAL A 14 1.16 -3.18 -2.74
C VAL A 14 0.98 -3.65 -4.18
N PHE A 15 0.87 -2.71 -5.10
CA PHE A 15 0.72 -2.97 -6.53
C PHE A 15 1.99 -2.53 -7.25
N LEU A 16 2.76 -3.49 -7.73
CA LEU A 16 3.91 -3.23 -8.59
C LEU A 16 3.40 -3.06 -10.02
N ALA A 17 3.66 -1.91 -10.62
CA ALA A 17 3.44 -1.69 -12.04
C ALA A 17 4.67 -2.09 -12.85
N SER A 18 4.50 -2.24 -14.17
CA SER A 18 5.59 -2.53 -15.11
C SER A 18 5.97 -1.29 -15.94
N GLY A 19 5.88 -0.09 -15.35
CA GLY A 19 6.10 1.17 -16.05
C GLY A 19 5.18 2.31 -15.58
N GLU A 20 4.98 3.30 -16.44
CA GLU A 20 4.12 4.45 -16.14
C GLU A 20 2.70 4.00 -15.78
N VAL A 21 2.30 4.33 -14.55
CA VAL A 21 0.95 4.11 -14.08
C VAL A 21 0.06 5.22 -14.63
N HIS A 22 -0.78 4.87 -15.58
CA HIS A 22 -1.76 5.80 -16.13
C HIS A 22 -2.80 6.18 -15.07
N GLU A 23 -3.31 7.40 -15.12
CA GLU A 23 -4.24 7.92 -14.10
C GLU A 23 -5.50 7.08 -13.94
N THR A 24 -6.02 6.55 -15.06
CA THR A 24 -7.13 5.60 -15.10
C THR A 24 -6.82 4.34 -14.28
N GLN A 25 -5.62 3.78 -14.43
CA GLN A 25 -5.17 2.59 -13.72
C GLN A 25 -5.01 2.88 -12.21
N ARG A 26 -4.49 4.07 -11.89
CA ARG A 26 -4.34 4.56 -10.51
C ARG A 26 -5.71 4.70 -9.83
N ASN A 27 -6.70 5.26 -10.54
CA ASN A 27 -8.08 5.42 -10.05
C ASN A 27 -8.79 4.08 -9.85
N THR A 28 -8.62 3.14 -10.79
CA THR A 28 -9.15 1.78 -10.65
C THR A 28 -8.57 1.06 -9.43
N LEU A 29 -7.25 1.11 -9.25
CA LEU A 29 -6.58 0.49 -8.10
C LEU A 29 -7.01 1.14 -6.78
N THR A 30 -7.13 2.46 -6.76
CA THR A 30 -7.60 3.21 -5.58
C THR A 30 -9.05 2.85 -5.23
N ASN A 31 -9.94 2.73 -6.22
CA ASN A 31 -11.34 2.39 -5.99
C ASN A 31 -11.53 0.94 -5.49
N ILE A 32 -10.69 0.00 -5.94
CA ILE A 32 -10.78 -1.41 -5.53
C ILE A 32 -10.15 -1.63 -4.14
N TYR A 33 -8.99 -1.02 -3.88
CA TYR A 33 -8.17 -1.34 -2.70
C TYR A 33 -8.15 -0.24 -1.63
N GLY A 34 -8.72 0.92 -1.92
CA GLY A 34 -8.95 2.02 -0.98
C GLY A 34 -7.67 2.69 -0.47
N ARG A 35 -7.82 3.53 0.56
CA ARG A 35 -6.74 4.33 1.19
C ARG A 35 -5.58 3.55 1.79
N GLN A 36 -5.69 2.22 1.90
CA GLN A 36 -4.65 1.35 2.46
C GLN A 36 -3.98 0.51 1.36
N SER A 37 -3.87 1.09 0.17
CA SER A 37 -3.12 0.53 -0.95
C SER A 37 -2.08 1.52 -1.44
N VAL A 38 -0.95 0.99 -1.91
CA VAL A 38 0.14 1.74 -2.51
C VAL A 38 0.43 1.17 -3.88
N VAL A 39 0.51 2.06 -4.86
CA VAL A 39 0.94 1.71 -6.21
C VAL A 39 2.39 2.16 -6.38
N VAL A 40 3.25 1.21 -6.71
CA VAL A 40 4.68 1.42 -6.89
C VAL A 40 4.99 1.23 -8.39
N PRO A 41 5.45 2.28 -9.10
CA PRO A 41 5.67 2.21 -10.54
C PRO A 41 6.74 1.20 -10.96
N HIS A 42 7.79 1.04 -10.14
CA HIS A 42 8.94 0.19 -10.40
C HIS A 42 9.39 -0.53 -9.12
N VAL A 43 9.87 -1.78 -9.23
CA VAL A 43 10.26 -2.59 -8.07
C VAL A 43 11.41 -1.96 -7.27
N GLU A 44 12.30 -1.23 -7.94
CA GLU A 44 13.41 -0.51 -7.37
C GLU A 44 12.95 0.57 -6.39
N GLN A 45 11.77 1.14 -6.61
CA GLN A 45 11.17 2.17 -5.76
C GLN A 45 10.42 1.57 -4.56
N LEU A 46 10.24 0.25 -4.50
CA LEU A 46 9.43 -0.39 -3.45
C LEU A 46 9.91 -0.02 -2.04
N ALA A 47 11.22 0.02 -1.82
CA ALA A 47 11.81 0.39 -0.54
C ALA A 47 11.43 1.82 -0.12
N ASP A 48 11.39 2.77 -1.07
CA ASP A 48 11.06 4.16 -0.81
C ASP A 48 9.61 4.32 -0.34
N TYR A 49 8.70 3.50 -0.87
CA TYR A 49 7.30 3.48 -0.46
C TYR A 49 7.07 2.70 0.85
N LEU A 50 7.81 1.61 1.08
CA LEU A 50 7.64 0.78 2.28
C LEU A 50 8.27 1.40 3.53
N THR A 51 9.42 2.06 3.41
CA THR A 51 10.15 2.66 4.54
C THR A 51 9.28 3.57 5.42
N PRO A 52 8.54 4.56 4.88
CA PRO A 52 7.68 5.42 5.70
C PRO A 52 6.49 4.65 6.30
N LEU A 53 5.96 3.64 5.61
CA LEU A 53 4.89 2.79 6.12
C LEU A 53 5.36 1.97 7.33
N ILE A 54 6.51 1.31 7.21
CA ILE A 54 7.12 0.53 8.28
C ILE A 54 7.43 1.45 9.47
N ARG A 55 8.01 2.64 9.24
CA ARG A 55 8.23 3.63 10.31
C ARG A 55 6.94 3.97 11.05
N ARG A 56 5.84 4.21 10.33
CA ARG A 56 4.52 4.47 10.94
C ARG A 56 4.02 3.28 11.76
N LEU A 57 4.20 2.06 11.27
CA LEU A 57 3.80 0.83 11.97
C LEU A 57 4.63 0.61 13.24
N LEU A 58 5.95 0.84 13.18
CA LEU A 58 6.83 0.74 14.34
C LEU A 58 6.46 1.75 15.43
N LEU A 59 6.17 2.99 15.05
CA LEU A 59 5.71 4.01 16.00
C LEU A 59 4.38 3.66 16.68
N LYS A 60 3.47 3.01 15.95
CA LYS A 60 2.21 2.48 16.51
C LYS A 60 2.40 1.25 17.40
N ALA A 61 3.44 0.44 17.17
CA ALA A 61 3.67 -0.78 17.94
C ALA A 61 4.31 -0.52 19.31
N ILE A 62 4.95 0.64 19.47
CA ILE A 62 5.65 1.04 20.69
C ILE A 62 4.73 1.84 21.64
N HIS A 63 3.57 2.31 21.17
CA HIS A 63 2.51 2.94 21.96
C HIS A 63 1.30 2.01 22.08
#